data_AF-X1R619-F1
#
_entry.id   AF-X1R619-F1
#
_cell.length_a   1.000
_cell.length_b   1.000
_cell.length_c   1.000
_cell.angle_alpha   90.00
_cell.angle_beta   90.00
_cell.angle_gamma   90.00
#
_symmetry.space_group_name_H-M   'P 1'
#
loop_
_entity.id
_entity.type
_entity.pdbx_description
1 polymer ?
#
loop_
_entity_poly.entity_id
_entity_poly.type
_entity_poly.pdbx_seq_one_letter_code
_entity_poly.pdbx_strand_id
1 'polypeptide(L)'
;NFAYEKKGDVYFRVRKFPNYGRLSKKSIDELISGARIAPAESKEDPLDFALWKAAKPDEPSWLSPWGKGRPGWHIECSAMSMHYLGESFDIHTGGEDLIFPHHENEIAQSVAATGKEYVRYWMHNGWVTLGGEKMAKSTGHYFLIED
;
A
#
# COMPACT_ATOMS: atom_id res chain seq x y z
N ASN A 1 7.11 -14.93 -10.33
CA ASN A 1 7.70 -14.29 -9.14
C ASN A 1 7.24 -12.84 -9.10
N PHE A 2 6.63 -12.38 -8.00
CA PHE A 2 5.96 -11.06 -7.90
C PHE A 2 6.81 -9.96 -7.27
N ALA A 3 7.99 -10.28 -6.73
CA ALA A 3 8.85 -9.30 -6.06
C ALA A 3 10.30 -9.34 -6.59
N TYR A 4 11.03 -8.25 -6.38
CA TYR A 4 12.47 -8.16 -6.65
C TYR A 4 13.21 -7.27 -5.69
N GLU A 5 14.47 -7.62 -5.46
CA GLU A 5 15.42 -6.79 -4.75
C GLU A 5 16.11 -5.85 -5.73
N LYS A 6 16.39 -4.62 -5.26
CA LYS A 6 17.26 -3.67 -5.95
C LYS A 6 17.89 -2.70 -4.96
N LYS A 7 19.21 -2.81 -4.77
CA LYS A 7 20.01 -1.94 -3.87
C LYS A 7 19.54 -1.98 -2.41
N GLY A 8 19.13 -3.15 -1.93
CA GLY A 8 18.62 -3.40 -0.57
C GLY A 8 17.13 -3.14 -0.39
N ASP A 9 16.48 -2.42 -1.31
CA ASP A 9 15.03 -2.31 -1.34
C ASP A 9 14.42 -3.57 -1.98
N VAL A 10 13.21 -3.93 -1.56
CA VAL A 10 12.42 -4.97 -2.22
C VAL A 10 11.12 -4.35 -2.71
N TYR A 11 10.80 -4.57 -3.99
CA TYR A 11 9.64 -4.00 -4.67
C TYR A 11 8.68 -5.10 -5.14
N PHE A 12 7.39 -4.79 -5.18
CA PHE A 12 6.35 -5.60 -5.79
C PHE A 12 6.17 -5.20 -7.26
N ARG A 13 6.13 -6.19 -8.16
CA ARG A 13 5.90 -6.02 -9.60
C ARG A 13 4.41 -5.90 -9.89
N VAL A 14 3.91 -4.68 -9.99
CA VAL A 14 2.49 -4.43 -10.25
C VAL A 14 2.03 -5.08 -11.55
N ARG A 15 2.80 -4.95 -12.63
CA ARG A 15 2.45 -5.55 -13.94
C ARG A 15 2.40 -7.07 -13.97
N LYS A 16 2.97 -7.76 -12.98
CA LYS A 16 2.86 -9.22 -12.89
C LYS A 16 1.56 -9.67 -12.22
N PHE A 17 0.90 -8.79 -11.47
CA PHE A 17 -0.33 -9.11 -10.75
C PHE A 17 -1.56 -8.90 -11.66
N PRO A 18 -2.29 -9.98 -12.00
CA PRO A 18 -3.50 -9.84 -12.80
C PRO A 18 -4.58 -9.10 -12.01
N ASN A 19 -5.35 -8.25 -12.70
CA ASN A 19 -6.47 -7.48 -12.13
C ASN A 19 -6.07 -6.45 -11.06
N TYR A 20 -4.82 -5.98 -11.04
CA TYR A 20 -4.44 -4.84 -10.22
C TYR A 20 -5.27 -3.60 -10.59
N GLY A 21 -5.86 -2.92 -9.59
CA GLY A 21 -6.77 -1.79 -9.79
C GLY A 21 -8.26 -2.15 -9.68
N ARG A 22 -8.58 -3.42 -9.40
CA ARG A 22 -9.96 -3.91 -9.34
C ARG A 22 -10.75 -3.29 -8.18
N LEU A 23 -10.15 -3.09 -7.01
CA LEU A 23 -10.84 -2.49 -5.86
C LEU A 23 -11.18 -1.02 -6.14
N SER A 24 -10.19 -0.28 -6.62
CA SER A 24 -10.28 1.14 -6.95
C SER A 24 -11.03 1.43 -8.25
N LYS A 25 -11.32 0.40 -9.05
CA LYS A 25 -11.90 0.49 -10.40
C LYS A 25 -11.06 1.36 -11.35
N LYS A 26 -9.74 1.35 -11.17
CA LYS A 26 -8.79 2.09 -12.01
C LYS A 26 -8.05 1.15 -12.93
N SER A 27 -7.86 1.55 -14.18
CA SER A 27 -7.01 0.82 -15.12
C SER A 27 -5.53 1.13 -14.86
N ILE A 28 -4.65 0.20 -15.25
CA ILE A 28 -3.19 0.42 -15.19
C ILE A 28 -2.77 1.71 -15.92
N ASP A 29 -3.41 2.03 -17.05
CA ASP A 29 -3.08 3.22 -17.83
C ASP A 29 -3.45 4.53 -17.11
N GLU A 30 -4.61 4.56 -16.46
CA GLU A 30 -5.01 5.69 -15.59
C GLU A 30 -4.03 5.87 -14.43
N LEU A 31 -3.58 4.77 -13.82
CA LEU A 31 -2.62 4.81 -12.73
C LEU A 31 -1.26 5.36 -13.17
N ILE A 32 -0.77 4.98 -14.35
CA ILE A 32 0.49 5.50 -14.91
C ILE A 32 0.39 6.99 -15.16
N SER A 33 -0.74 7.46 -15.73
CA SER A 33 -0.94 8.89 -16.01
C SER A 33 -0.92 9.77 -14.74
N GLY A 34 -1.36 9.21 -13.62
CA GLY A 34 -1.38 9.88 -12.32
C GLY A 34 -0.13 9.66 -11.46
N ALA A 35 0.73 8.71 -11.84
CA ALA A 35 1.93 8.39 -11.08
C ALA A 35 2.93 9.55 -11.18
N ARG A 36 3.14 10.26 -10.06
CA ARG A 36 4.28 11.18 -9.94
C ARG A 36 5.55 10.32 -9.95
N ILE A 37 6.25 10.31 -11.08
CA ILE A 37 7.55 9.65 -11.20
C ILE A 37 8.54 10.40 -10.31
N ALA A 38 8.79 9.87 -9.11
CA ALA A 38 9.83 10.40 -8.24
C ALA A 38 11.19 10.17 -8.94
N PRO A 39 12.02 11.21 -9.17
CA PRO A 39 13.27 11.10 -9.93
C PRO A 39 14.32 10.13 -9.36
N ALA A 40 14.11 9.60 -8.15
CA ALA A 40 15.09 8.85 -7.38
C ALA A 40 14.78 7.35 -7.24
N GLU A 41 13.61 6.86 -7.65
CA GLU A 41 13.25 5.46 -7.45
C GLU A 41 13.68 4.61 -8.66
N SER A 42 14.73 3.81 -8.47
CA SER A 42 15.25 2.90 -9.50
C SER A 42 14.36 1.67 -9.73
N LYS A 43 13.04 1.82 -9.77
CA LYS A 43 12.11 0.70 -9.99
C LYS A 43 12.24 0.16 -11.42
N GLU A 44 11.83 -1.10 -11.62
CA GLU A 44 11.61 -1.66 -12.95
C GLU A 44 10.40 -1.01 -13.64
N ASP A 45 9.35 -0.69 -12.87
CA ASP A 45 8.15 0.02 -13.33
C ASP A 45 7.75 1.14 -12.36
N PRO A 46 7.27 2.32 -12.82
CA PRO A 46 6.85 3.42 -11.95
C PRO A 46 5.71 3.05 -10.97
N LEU A 47 4.88 2.07 -11.30
CA LEU A 47 3.80 1.60 -10.42
C LEU A 47 4.29 0.67 -9.31
N ASP A 48 5.48 0.09 -9.43
CA ASP A 48 6.00 -0.83 -8.43
C ASP A 48 6.10 -0.14 -7.06
N PHE A 49 5.77 -0.86 -5.99
CA PHE A 49 5.76 -0.31 -4.64
C PHE A 49 6.66 -1.13 -3.72
N ALA A 50 7.22 -0.47 -2.71
CA ALA A 50 8.15 -1.12 -1.80
C ALA A 50 7.41 -2.10 -0.86
N LEU A 51 7.94 -3.31 -0.78
CA LEU A 51 7.68 -4.31 0.27
C LEU A 51 8.66 -4.11 1.43
N TRP A 52 9.90 -3.77 1.12
CA TRP A 52 10.96 -3.49 2.08
C TRP A 52 11.77 -2.30 1.59
N LYS A 53 12.13 -1.38 2.48
CA LYS A 53 13.02 -0.27 2.16
C LYS A 53 14.32 -0.40 2.94
N ALA A 54 15.45 -0.32 2.24
CA ALA A 54 16.76 -0.22 2.84
C ALA A 54 16.81 0.99 3.77
N ALA A 55 17.45 0.82 4.92
CA ALA A 55 17.54 1.89 5.91
C ALA A 55 18.51 2.97 5.44
N LYS A 56 18.10 4.24 5.61
CA LYS A 56 19.03 5.36 5.54
C LYS A 56 19.86 5.44 6.84
N PRO A 57 21.00 6.16 6.83
CA PRO A 57 21.72 6.44 8.06
C PRO A 57 20.78 7.00 9.14
N ASP A 58 20.93 6.50 10.37
CA ASP A 58 20.18 6.92 11.56
C ASP A 58 18.66 6.67 11.54
N GLU A 59 18.12 5.94 10.57
CA GLU A 59 16.74 5.44 10.63
C GLU A 59 16.63 4.15 11.47
N PRO A 60 15.52 3.95 12.23
CA PRO A 60 15.21 2.66 12.83
C PRO A 60 15.21 1.55 11.77
N SER A 61 15.88 0.43 12.08
CA SER A 61 16.05 -0.66 11.13
C SER A 61 16.15 -2.04 11.78
N TRP A 62 15.81 -3.05 11.00
CA TRP A 62 15.88 -4.47 11.36
C TRP A 62 16.74 -5.21 10.35
N LEU A 63 17.39 -6.29 10.80
CA LEU A 63 18.11 -7.21 9.92
C LEU A 63 17.11 -8.04 9.10
N SER A 64 17.40 -8.19 7.81
CA SER A 64 16.63 -9.02 6.88
C SER A 64 17.58 -9.71 5.88
N PRO A 65 17.09 -10.66 5.06
CA PRO A 65 17.88 -11.25 3.98
C PRO A 65 18.43 -10.24 2.95
N TRP A 66 17.89 -9.01 2.92
CA TRP A 66 18.29 -7.93 2.01
C TRP A 66 19.08 -6.83 2.71
N GLY A 67 19.57 -7.09 3.94
CA GLY A 67 20.30 -6.12 4.77
C GLY A 67 19.41 -5.37 5.75
N LYS A 68 19.93 -4.27 6.31
CA LYS A 68 19.21 -3.43 7.26
C LYS A 68 18.15 -2.59 6.55
N GLY A 69 16.94 -2.60 7.07
CA GLY A 69 15.83 -1.85 6.48
C GLY A 69 14.59 -1.87 7.36
N ARG A 70 13.46 -1.56 6.73
CA ARG A 70 12.15 -1.46 7.37
C ARG A 70 11.05 -1.86 6.38
N PRO A 71 9.88 -2.29 6.87
CA PRO A 71 8.75 -2.61 6.02
C PRO A 71 8.32 -1.41 5.15
N GLY A 72 7.77 -1.72 3.98
CA GLY A 72 7.03 -0.78 3.17
C GLY A 72 5.63 -0.54 3.74
N TRP A 73 5.05 0.62 3.46
CA TRP A 73 3.78 1.06 4.07
C TRP A 73 2.64 0.02 4.01
N HIS A 74 2.52 -0.72 2.91
CA HIS A 74 1.39 -1.64 2.69
C HIS A 74 1.61 -3.03 3.28
N ILE A 75 2.87 -3.50 3.38
CA ILE A 75 3.15 -4.92 3.70
C ILE A 75 2.79 -5.27 5.15
N GLU A 76 2.82 -4.28 6.03
CA GLU A 76 2.51 -4.45 7.45
C GLU A 76 1.08 -4.96 7.64
N CYS A 77 0.10 -4.31 7.00
CA CYS A 77 -1.31 -4.68 7.08
C CYS A 77 -1.55 -6.08 6.53
N SER A 78 -1.04 -6.40 5.33
CA SER A 78 -1.14 -7.74 4.72
C SER A 78 -0.55 -8.83 5.62
N ALA A 79 0.66 -8.62 6.15
CA ALA A 79 1.35 -9.62 6.96
C ALA A 79 0.64 -9.85 8.30
N MET A 80 0.26 -8.77 9.00
CA MET A 80 -0.38 -8.88 10.31
C MET A 80 -1.81 -9.39 10.22
N SER A 81 -2.61 -8.91 9.26
CA SER A 81 -3.99 -9.35 9.10
C SER A 81 -4.05 -10.86 8.80
N MET A 82 -3.22 -11.35 7.87
CA MET A 82 -3.17 -12.77 7.54
C MET A 82 -2.69 -13.63 8.71
N HIS A 83 -1.77 -13.11 9.53
CA HIS A 83 -1.29 -13.83 10.71
C HIS A 83 -2.41 -14.05 11.74
N TYR A 84 -3.22 -13.03 12.02
CA TYR A 84 -4.24 -13.09 13.07
C TYR A 84 -5.61 -13.58 12.59
N LEU A 85 -5.99 -13.26 11.36
CA LEU A 85 -7.33 -13.53 10.80
C LEU A 85 -7.33 -14.68 9.78
N GLY A 86 -6.15 -15.16 9.38
CA GLY A 86 -5.97 -16.15 8.33
C GLY A 86 -5.78 -15.52 6.95
N GLU A 87 -5.34 -16.34 5.99
CA GLU A 87 -5.04 -15.92 4.62
C GLU A 87 -6.26 -15.41 3.83
N SER A 88 -7.46 -15.65 4.35
CA SER A 88 -8.75 -15.18 3.82
C SER A 88 -9.66 -14.84 5.00
N PHE A 89 -10.26 -13.65 5.02
CA PHE A 89 -11.20 -13.24 6.08
C PHE A 89 -12.37 -12.38 5.55
N ASP A 90 -13.33 -12.08 6.43
CA ASP A 90 -14.64 -11.58 6.01
C ASP A 90 -14.65 -10.09 5.67
N ILE A 91 -14.22 -9.21 6.58
CA ILE A 91 -14.39 -7.76 6.44
C ILE A 91 -13.05 -7.04 6.70
N HIS A 92 -12.66 -6.16 5.78
CA HIS A 92 -11.56 -5.20 5.94
C HIS A 92 -12.08 -3.78 5.75
N THR A 93 -11.73 -2.87 6.66
CA THR A 93 -12.26 -1.51 6.70
C THR A 93 -11.18 -0.43 6.61
N GLY A 94 -11.55 0.79 6.23
CA GLY A 94 -10.65 1.95 6.24
C GLY A 94 -11.30 3.22 5.71
N GLY A 95 -10.56 4.33 5.67
CA GLY A 95 -11.02 5.56 5.01
C GLY A 95 -11.07 5.43 3.49
N GLU A 96 -11.91 6.21 2.81
CA GLU A 96 -11.98 6.23 1.34
C GLU A 96 -10.64 6.56 0.66
N ASP A 97 -9.72 7.29 1.31
CA ASP A 97 -8.32 7.45 0.87
C ASP A 97 -7.61 6.11 0.68
N LEU A 98 -7.90 5.14 1.54
CA LEU A 98 -7.13 3.90 1.60
C LEU A 98 -7.51 2.94 0.48
N ILE A 99 -8.61 3.18 -0.25
CA ILE A 99 -8.98 2.40 -1.44
C ILE A 99 -7.78 2.29 -2.39
N PHE A 100 -7.11 3.41 -2.67
CA PHE A 100 -5.92 3.43 -3.50
C PHE A 100 -4.87 4.44 -2.98
N PRO A 101 -3.59 4.04 -2.83
CA PRO A 101 -3.03 2.75 -3.24
C PRO A 101 -3.08 1.67 -2.15
N HIS A 102 -3.50 2.00 -0.91
CA HIS A 102 -3.22 1.16 0.26
C HIS A 102 -3.87 -0.23 0.19
N HIS A 103 -5.20 -0.31 0.19
CA HIS A 103 -5.93 -1.58 0.16
C HIS A 103 -5.75 -2.33 -1.17
N GLU A 104 -5.61 -1.61 -2.29
CA GLU A 104 -5.27 -2.24 -3.58
C GLU A 104 -3.92 -2.98 -3.51
N ASN A 105 -2.93 -2.38 -2.85
CA ASN A 105 -1.62 -3.01 -2.65
C ASN A 105 -1.67 -4.18 -1.68
N GLU A 106 -2.50 -4.11 -0.64
CA GLU A 106 -2.69 -5.24 0.26
C GLU A 106 -3.31 -6.46 -0.41
N ILE A 107 -4.33 -6.24 -1.26
CA ILE A 107 -4.91 -7.31 -2.09
C ILE A 107 -3.82 -7.91 -2.97
N ALA A 108 -3.05 -7.06 -3.67
CA ALA A 108 -2.00 -7.53 -4.57
C ALA A 108 -0.94 -8.37 -3.84
N GLN A 109 -0.47 -7.92 -2.68
CA GLN A 109 0.49 -8.64 -1.85
C GLN A 109 -0.05 -9.99 -1.37
N SER A 110 -1.24 -9.98 -0.77
CA SER A 110 -1.82 -11.13 -0.09
C SER A 110 -2.26 -12.22 -1.07
N VAL A 111 -2.92 -11.84 -2.16
CA VAL A 111 -3.34 -12.78 -3.22
C VAL A 111 -2.13 -13.33 -3.97
N ALA A 112 -1.11 -12.49 -4.24
CA ALA A 112 0.11 -12.96 -4.91
C ALA A 112 0.91 -13.96 -4.05
N ALA A 113 0.89 -13.80 -2.72
CA ALA A 113 1.61 -14.66 -1.80
C ALA A 113 0.91 -16.01 -1.57
N THR A 114 -0.43 -16.01 -1.51
CA THR A 114 -1.21 -17.18 -1.07
C THR A 114 -1.97 -17.87 -2.22
N GLY A 115 -2.26 -17.16 -3.30
CA GLY A 115 -3.16 -17.60 -4.37
C GLY A 115 -4.64 -17.67 -3.96
N LYS A 116 -5.01 -17.16 -2.78
CA LYS A 116 -6.37 -17.18 -2.24
C LYS A 116 -7.02 -15.81 -2.31
N GLU A 117 -8.35 -15.76 -2.15
CA GLU A 117 -9.06 -14.50 -1.91
C GLU A 117 -8.62 -13.91 -0.57
N TYR A 118 -8.23 -12.64 -0.54
CA TYR A 118 -7.75 -11.98 0.68
C TYR A 118 -8.92 -11.58 1.62
N VAL A 119 -9.89 -10.83 1.09
CA VAL A 119 -11.01 -10.25 1.86
C VAL A 119 -12.30 -10.35 1.05
N ARG A 120 -13.39 -10.78 1.68
CA ARG A 120 -14.72 -10.93 1.03
C ARG A 120 -15.46 -9.59 0.89
N TYR A 121 -15.41 -8.75 1.92
CA TYR A 121 -16.12 -7.47 1.96
C TYR A 121 -15.20 -6.32 2.35
N TRP A 122 -15.19 -5.27 1.52
CA TRP A 122 -14.49 -4.03 1.78
C TRP A 122 -15.48 -2.95 2.20
N MET A 123 -15.21 -2.27 3.30
CA MET A 123 -16.04 -1.17 3.80
C MET A 123 -15.21 0.09 3.98
N HIS A 124 -15.59 1.17 3.30
CA HIS A 124 -14.87 2.44 3.35
C HIS A 124 -15.75 3.56 3.90
N ASN A 125 -15.25 4.29 4.90
CA ASN A 125 -15.93 5.48 5.39
C ASN A 125 -15.58 6.70 4.51
N GLY A 126 -16.57 7.58 4.28
CA GLY A 126 -16.37 8.83 3.58
C GLY A 126 -15.53 9.83 4.37
N TRP A 127 -15.16 10.93 3.71
CA TRP A 127 -14.42 12.03 4.30
C TRP A 127 -15.22 12.75 5.39
N VAL A 128 -14.51 13.21 6.43
CA VAL A 128 -15.06 14.21 7.34
C VAL A 128 -14.84 15.59 6.72
N THR A 129 -15.91 16.37 6.60
CA THR A 129 -15.89 17.71 6.02
C THR A 129 -16.20 18.77 7.06
N LEU A 130 -15.54 19.92 6.95
CA LEU A 130 -15.82 21.12 7.73
C LEU A 130 -16.19 22.24 6.74
N GLY A 131 -17.33 22.90 6.90
CA GLY A 131 -17.76 23.96 5.97
C GLY A 131 -17.91 23.51 4.50
N GLY A 132 -18.06 22.21 4.24
CA GLY A 132 -18.11 21.64 2.89
C GLY A 132 -16.75 21.27 2.28
N GLU A 133 -15.65 21.60 2.95
CA GLU A 133 -14.29 21.22 2.51
C GLU A 133 -13.77 20.03 3.32
N LYS A 134 -13.01 19.16 2.64
CA LYS A 134 -12.37 17.99 3.26
C LYS A 134 -11.43 18.45 4.37
N MET A 135 -11.51 17.82 5.55
CA MET A 135 -10.49 18.02 6.58
C MET A 135 -9.19 17.29 6.23
N ALA A 136 -8.07 18.01 6.30
CA ALA A 136 -6.76 17.44 6.04
C ALA A 136 -5.65 18.22 6.77
N LYS A 137 -4.70 17.49 7.37
CA LYS A 137 -3.51 18.12 7.97
C LYS A 137 -2.71 18.94 6.97
N SER A 138 -2.66 18.51 5.70
CA SER A 138 -1.91 19.18 4.64
C SER A 138 -2.45 20.56 4.26
N THR A 139 -3.73 20.85 4.52
CA THR A 139 -4.36 22.15 4.24
C THR A 139 -4.46 23.03 5.48
N GLY A 140 -4.04 22.54 6.66
CA GLY A 140 -4.26 23.21 7.94
C GLY A 140 -5.72 23.27 8.38
N HIS A 141 -6.63 22.68 7.59
CA HIS A 141 -8.06 22.68 7.82
C HIS A 141 -8.48 21.40 8.54
N TYR A 142 -8.20 21.33 9.84
CA TYR A 142 -8.55 20.20 10.70
C TYR A 142 -8.65 20.67 12.16
N PHE A 143 -9.37 19.91 12.98
CA PHE A 143 -9.31 20.00 14.43
C PHE A 143 -8.73 18.71 15.00
N LEU A 144 -8.13 18.80 16.17
CA LEU A 144 -7.74 17.66 16.96
C LEU A 144 -8.96 17.09 17.69
N ILE A 145 -8.87 15.82 18.11
CA ILE A 145 -9.94 15.18 18.90
C ILE A 145 -10.16 15.89 20.24
N GLU A 146 -9.12 16.54 20.76
CA GLU A 146 -9.12 17.23 22.04
C GLU A 146 -9.60 18.70 21.95
N ASP A 147 -9.76 19.25 20.73
CA ASP A 147 -10.33 20.59 20.52
C ASP A 147 -11.85 20.58 20.73
#